data_AF-K7ABF2-F1
#
_entry.id   AF-K7ABF2-F1
#
_cell.length_a   1.000
_cell.length_b   1.000
_cell.length_c   1.000
_cell.angle_alpha   90.00
_cell.angle_beta   90.00
_cell.angle_gamma   90.00
#
_symmetry.space_group_name_H-M   'P 1'
#
loop_
_entity.id
_entity.type
_entity.pdbx_description
1 polymer ?
#
loop_
_entity_poly.entity_id
_entity_poly.type
_entity_poly.pdbx_seq_one_letter_code
_entity_poly.pdbx_strand_id
1 'polypeptide(L)' 'MFDRAIQALFLLAYEPIAEVTANHHYYGFRPKRSVADAIERCFIVLAQRTSA' A
#
# COMPACT_ATOMS: atom_id res chain seq x y z
N MET A 1 13.65 -2.17 -24.58
CA MET A 1 14.36 -2.42 -23.30
C MET A 1 14.57 -1.15 -22.48
N PHE A 2 14.51 0.05 -23.05
CA PHE A 2 14.63 1.31 -22.31
C PHE A 2 13.41 1.63 -21.44
N ASP A 3 12.21 1.20 -21.83
CA ASP A 3 10.96 1.61 -21.17
C ASP A 3 10.93 1.23 -19.69
N ARG A 4 11.30 -0.02 -19.36
CA ARG A 4 11.37 -0.49 -17.97
C ARG A 4 12.46 0.20 -17.15
N ALA A 5 13.59 0.56 -17.77
CA ALA A 5 14.67 1.27 -17.08
C ALA A 5 14.26 2.71 -16.75
N ILE A 6 13.60 3.39 -17.68
CA ILE A 6 13.06 4.73 -17.47
C ILE A 6 11.96 4.70 -16.41
N GLN A 7 11.03 3.74 -16.48
CA GLN A 7 10.01 3.54 -15.45
C GLN A 7 10.61 3.34 -14.05
N ALA A 8 11.67 2.53 -13.93
CA ALA A 8 12.36 2.33 -12.66
C ALA A 8 13.02 3.61 -12.14
N LEU A 9 13.61 4.43 -13.02
CA LEU A 9 14.21 5.71 -12.63
C LEU A 9 13.15 6.71 -12.13
N PHE A 10 12.01 6.80 -12.81
CA PHE A 10 10.89 7.63 -12.36
C PHE A 10 10.30 7.13 -11.04
N LEU A 11 10.14 5.81 -10.89
CA LEU A 11 9.66 5.20 -9.65
C LEU A 11 10.60 5.53 -8.48
N LEU A 12 11.92 5.39 -8.66
CA LEU A 12 12.91 5.71 -7.63
C LEU A 12 12.77 7.15 -7.11
N ALA A 13 12.48 8.10 -8.00
CA ALA A 13 12.29 9.50 -7.61
C ALA A 13 10.92 9.76 -6.97
N TYR A 14 9.87 9.07 -7.43
CA TYR A 14 8.48 9.35 -7.04
C TYR A 14 8.02 8.60 -5.78
N GLU A 15 8.58 7.42 -5.52
CA GLU A 15 8.24 6.56 -4.38
C GLU A 15 8.18 7.30 -3.02
N PRO A 16 9.17 8.13 -2.62
CA PRO A 16 9.09 8.83 -1.33
C PRO A 16 7.94 9.85 -1.28
N ILE A 17 7.63 10.52 -2.39
CA ILE A 17 6.54 11.50 -2.47
C ILE A 17 5.19 10.76 -2.39
N ALA A 18 5.05 9.67 -3.14
CA ALA A 18 3.85 8.84 -3.09
C ALA A 18 3.59 8.31 -1.67
N GLU A 19 4.63 7.88 -0.96
CA GLU A 19 4.50 7.29 0.38
C GLU A 19 4.03 8.30 1.44
N VAL A 20 4.49 9.56 1.37
CA VAL A 20 4.07 10.61 2.32
C VAL A 20 2.73 11.25 1.97
N THR A 21 2.30 11.17 0.71
CA THR A 21 1.02 11.75 0.24
C THR A 21 -0.13 10.75 0.24
N ALA A 22 0.15 9.45 0.18
CA ALA A 22 -0.86 8.40 0.16
C ALA A 22 -1.67 8.36 1.47
N ASN A 23 -2.94 7.99 1.36
CA ASN A 23 -3.79 7.73 2.52
C ASN A 23 -3.21 6.56 3.36
N HIS A 24 -3.33 6.66 4.68
CA HIS A 24 -2.88 5.64 5.62
C HIS A 24 -3.49 4.24 5.36
N HIS A 25 -4.73 4.17 4.87
CA HIS A 25 -5.44 2.91 4.59
C HIS A 25 -5.42 2.49 3.11
N TYR A 26 -4.41 2.95 2.36
CA TYR A 26 -4.16 2.47 1.01
C TYR A 26 -3.03 1.42 1.02
N TYR A 27 -3.32 0.20 0.54
CA TYR A 27 -2.42 -0.95 0.66
C TYR A 27 -1.91 -1.48 -0.70
N GLY A 28 -2.53 -1.07 -1.81
CA GLY A 28 -2.20 -1.59 -3.13
C GLY A 28 -0.87 -1.07 -3.65
N PHE A 29 -0.04 -1.96 -4.20
CA PHE A 29 1.21 -1.62 -4.90
C PHE A 29 2.16 -0.70 -4.11
N ARG A 30 2.08 -0.74 -2.78
CA ARG A 30 2.95 0.02 -1.88
C ARG A 30 4.03 -0.86 -1.27
N PRO A 31 5.27 -0.35 -1.15
CA PRO A 31 6.32 -1.07 -0.45
C PRO A 31 5.88 -1.43 0.97
N LYS A 32 6.19 -2.64 1.40
CA LYS A 32 5.92 -3.14 2.77
C LYS A 32 4.44 -3.18 3.15
N ARG A 33 3.53 -3.04 2.18
CA ARG A 33 2.09 -3.23 2.37
C ARG A 33 1.60 -4.33 1.46
N SER A 34 0.58 -5.05 1.90
CA SER A 34 -0.02 -6.15 1.15
C SER A 34 -1.53 -6.23 1.33
N VAL A 35 -2.15 -7.12 0.56
CA VAL A 35 -3.57 -7.43 0.70
C VAL A 35 -3.90 -8.02 2.09
N ALA A 36 -2.95 -8.72 2.73
CA ALA A 36 -3.15 -9.25 4.07
C ALA A 36 -3.41 -8.14 5.10
N ASP A 37 -2.68 -7.02 5.01
CA ASP A 37 -2.85 -5.87 5.90
C ASP A 37 -4.22 -5.22 5.72
N ALA A 38 -4.72 -5.20 4.47
CA ALA A 38 -6.05 -4.69 4.17
C ALA A 38 -7.14 -5.58 4.80
N ILE A 39 -6.98 -6.90 4.71
CA ILE A 39 -7.89 -7.88 5.34
C ILE A 39 -7.88 -7.73 6.86
N GLU A 40 -6.69 -7.63 7.48
CA GLU A 40 -6.54 -7.40 8.91
C GLU A 40 -7.23 -6.09 9.33
N ARG A 41 -7.04 -5.00 8.57
CA ARG A 41 -7.72 -3.74 8.86
C ARG A 41 -9.24 -3.87 8.78
N CYS A 42 -9.76 -4.55 7.76
CA CYS A 42 -11.20 -4.81 7.64
C CYS A 42 -11.71 -5.61 8.84
N PHE A 43 -10.98 -6.63 9.28
CA PHE A 43 -11.34 -7.40 10.46
C PHE A 43 -11.36 -6.52 11.71
N ILE A 44 -10.31 -5.75 11.97
CA ILE A 44 -10.24 -4.86 13.15
C ILE A 44 -11.40 -3.84 13.19
N VAL A 45 -11.78 -3.30 12.02
CA VAL A 45 -12.82 -2.26 11.93
C VAL A 45 -14.23 -2.83 11.96
N LEU A 46 -14.44 -4.01 11.37
CA LEU A 46 -15.78 -4.56 11.14
C LEU A 46 -16.14 -5.72 12.09
N ALA A 47 -15.18 -6.31 12.79
CA ALA A 47 -15.46 -7.39 13.74
C ALA A 47 -16.30 -6.88 14.91
N GLN A 48 -17.31 -7.67 15.28
CA GLN A 48 -18.10 -7.40 16.48
C GLN A 48 -17.25 -7.68 17.73
N ARG A 49 -17.24 -6.75 18.68
CA ARG A 49 -16.48 -6.89 19.94
C ARG A 49 -16.85 -8.11 20.78
N THR A 50 -18.06 -8.65 20.58
CA THR A 50 -18.60 -9.80 21.30
C THR A 50 -18.80 -11.00 20.38
N SER A 51 -18.06 -11.08 19.27
CA SER A 51 -18.04 -12.31 18.46
C SER A 51 -17.55 -13.48 19.32
N ALA A 52 -18.20 -14.63 19.15
CA ALA A 52 -18.05 -15.84 19.97
C ALA A 52 -16.61 -16.34 20.15
#